data_AF-A0A8S3X8D5-F1
#
_entry.id   AF-A0A8S3X8D5-F1
#
_cell.length_a   1.000
_cell.length_b   1.000
_cell.length_c   1.000
_cell.angle_alpha   90.00
_cell.angle_beta   90.00
_cell.angle_gamma   90.00
#
_symmetry.space_group_name_H-M   'P 1'
#
loop_
_entity.id
_entity.type
_entity.pdbx_description
1 polymer ?
#
loop_
_entity_poly.entity_id
_entity_poly.type
_entity_poly.pdbx_seq_one_letter_code
_entity_poly.pdbx_strand_id
1 'polypeptide(L)'
;MGLHVLPSIDLYWSSDPLFRVNEVAEIMTCKRVKKILENLHLNDNSQIPSKSNPDYDKLYKVRPLLEMLNTACKNEARTSTSQSIDEAMIRFKGISSLKQYMPAKPIKRGFKVWVRADSSTGYVYEFQIYTGKNDDSTPEFGLGSNVVKSLSKSLIEEEVTVHLAFDNFFASYPLMQYLY
;
A
#
# COMPACT_ATOMS: atom_id res chain seq x y z
N MET A 1 -5.10 -18.94 1.31
CA MET A 1 -5.69 -18.15 2.39
C MET A 1 -4.60 -18.03 3.45
N GLY A 2 -3.94 -16.86 3.52
CA GLY A 2 -2.89 -16.53 4.50
C GLY A 2 -1.94 -17.68 4.86
N LEU A 3 -2.23 -18.32 6.00
CA LEU A 3 -1.45 -19.40 6.60
C LEU A 3 -1.39 -20.70 5.76
N HIS A 4 -2.49 -21.10 5.13
CA HIS A 4 -2.56 -22.33 4.31
C HIS A 4 -2.89 -21.96 2.86
N VAL A 5 -1.98 -22.22 1.92
CA VAL A 5 -2.06 -21.76 0.53
C VAL A 5 -2.28 -22.93 -0.42
N LEU A 6 -3.47 -22.99 -1.02
CA LEU A 6 -3.83 -23.94 -2.06
C LEU A 6 -3.81 -23.26 -3.44
N PRO A 7 -3.60 -24.03 -4.53
CA PRO A 7 -3.52 -23.49 -5.89
C PRO A 7 -4.75 -22.72 -6.37
N SER A 8 -5.93 -23.05 -5.84
CA SER A 8 -7.20 -22.40 -6.18
C SER A 8 -8.06 -22.20 -4.93
N ILE A 9 -8.88 -21.15 -4.94
CA ILE A 9 -9.85 -20.89 -3.87
C ILE A 9 -10.89 -22.01 -3.74
N ASP A 10 -11.22 -22.70 -4.83
CA ASP A 10 -12.21 -23.79 -4.80
C ASP A 10 -11.74 -25.00 -3.98
N LEU A 11 -10.44 -25.23 -3.95
CA LEU A 11 -9.86 -26.40 -3.29
C LEU A 11 -10.07 -26.40 -1.78
N TYR A 12 -10.21 -25.23 -1.15
CA TYR A 12 -10.53 -25.13 0.28
C TYR A 12 -11.87 -25.80 0.62
N TRP A 13 -12.81 -25.85 -0.32
CA TRP A 13 -14.11 -26.51 -0.19
C TRP A 13 -14.19 -27.85 -0.92
N SER A 14 -13.05 -28.42 -1.31
CA SER A 14 -13.02 -29.71 -2.00
C SER A 14 -13.71 -30.81 -1.18
N SER A 15 -14.26 -31.80 -1.90
CA SER A 15 -14.69 -33.06 -1.29
C SER A 15 -13.51 -34.02 -1.07
N ASP A 16 -12.38 -33.79 -1.76
CA ASP A 16 -11.15 -34.55 -1.58
C ASP A 16 -10.47 -34.14 -0.26
N PRO A 17 -10.28 -35.06 0.70
CA PRO A 17 -9.63 -34.79 1.98
C PRO A 17 -8.20 -34.23 1.86
N LEU A 18 -7.51 -34.47 0.73
CA LEU A 18 -6.17 -33.92 0.50
C LEU A 18 -6.17 -32.38 0.37
N PHE A 19 -7.28 -31.83 -0.13
CA PHE A 19 -7.41 -30.40 -0.42
C PHE A 19 -8.35 -29.67 0.53
N ARG A 20 -9.34 -30.39 1.08
CA ARG A 20 -10.36 -29.80 1.95
C ARG A 20 -9.73 -29.19 3.20
N VAL A 21 -10.13 -27.97 3.52
CA VAL A 21 -9.74 -27.29 4.77
C VAL A 21 -11.00 -27.10 5.60
N ASN A 22 -11.21 -27.95 6.60
CA ASN A 22 -12.46 -27.96 7.37
C ASN A 22 -12.72 -26.62 8.06
N GLU A 23 -11.68 -25.98 8.59
CA GLU A 23 -11.74 -24.68 9.25
C GLU A 23 -12.25 -23.56 8.32
N VAL A 24 -12.12 -23.72 7.00
CA VAL A 24 -12.65 -22.78 6.01
C VAL A 24 -14.00 -23.26 5.49
N ALA A 25 -14.09 -24.55 5.14
CA ALA A 25 -15.25 -25.14 4.48
C ALA A 25 -16.50 -25.14 5.35
N GLU A 26 -16.33 -25.24 6.67
CA GLU A 26 -17.44 -25.31 7.64
C GLU A 26 -17.96 -23.94 8.05
N ILE A 27 -17.17 -22.87 7.94
CA ILE A 27 -17.59 -21.51 8.32
C ILE A 27 -18.64 -20.96 7.36
N MET A 28 -18.41 -21.09 6.05
CA MET A 28 -19.35 -20.64 5.02
C MET A 28 -19.09 -21.35 3.70
N THR A 29 -20.08 -21.37 2.81
CA THR A 29 -19.95 -22.05 1.51
C THR A 29 -19.00 -21.31 0.55
N CYS A 30 -18.35 -22.05 -0.35
CA CYS A 30 -17.52 -21.46 -1.42
C CYS A 30 -18.29 -20.43 -2.23
N LYS A 31 -19.55 -20.73 -2.56
CA LYS A 31 -20.46 -19.84 -3.29
C LYS A 31 -20.65 -18.50 -2.57
N ARG A 32 -20.81 -18.53 -1.24
CA ARG A 32 -20.97 -17.31 -0.44
C ARG A 32 -19.69 -16.47 -0.45
N VAL A 33 -18.52 -17.08 -0.26
CA VAL A 33 -17.23 -16.38 -0.32
C VAL A 33 -17.02 -15.72 -1.67
N LYS A 34 -17.21 -16.46 -2.77
CA LYS A 34 -17.08 -15.91 -4.12
C LYS A 34 -18.01 -14.72 -4.33
N LYS A 35 -19.28 -14.83 -3.90
CA LYS A 35 -20.24 -13.73 -4.01
C LYS A 35 -19.82 -12.50 -3.22
N ILE A 36 -19.26 -12.66 -2.02
CA ILE A 36 -18.72 -11.55 -1.23
C ILE A 36 -17.54 -10.90 -1.97
N LEU A 37 -16.57 -11.70 -2.44
CA LEU A 37 -15.39 -11.19 -3.14
C LEU A 37 -15.74 -10.44 -4.44
N GLU A 38 -16.75 -10.91 -5.18
CA GLU A 38 -17.23 -10.27 -6.41
C GLU A 38 -17.93 -8.92 -6.17
N ASN A 39 -18.50 -8.71 -4.98
CA ASN A 39 -19.37 -7.56 -4.68
C ASN A 39 -18.83 -6.69 -3.54
N LEU A 40 -17.55 -6.84 -3.18
CA LEU A 40 -16.93 -6.04 -2.14
C LEU A 40 -16.68 -4.62 -2.66
N HIS A 41 -17.32 -3.64 -2.02
CA HIS A 41 -17.16 -2.21 -2.27
C HIS A 41 -16.78 -1.50 -0.98
N LEU A 42 -15.84 -0.55 -1.07
CA LEU A 42 -15.27 0.15 0.08
C LEU A 42 -15.49 1.67 0.01
N ASN A 43 -16.17 2.16 -1.03
CA ASN A 43 -16.56 3.56 -1.18
C ASN A 43 -17.80 3.67 -2.07
N ASP A 44 -18.53 4.78 -1.97
CA ASP A 44 -19.75 5.03 -2.75
C ASP A 44 -19.40 5.43 -4.20
N ASN A 45 -19.60 4.51 -5.13
CA ASN A 45 -19.33 4.75 -6.55
C ASN A 45 -20.22 5.85 -7.17
N SER A 46 -21.35 6.21 -6.55
CA SER A 46 -22.23 7.28 -7.06
C SER A 46 -21.59 8.68 -6.91
N GLN A 47 -20.64 8.82 -6.00
CA GLN A 47 -19.96 10.07 -5.67
C GLN A 47 -18.57 10.17 -6.32
N ILE A 48 -18.22 9.27 -7.25
CA ILE A 48 -16.92 9.30 -7.91
C ILE A 48 -16.81 10.53 -8.82
N PRO A 49 -15.82 11.43 -8.61
CA PRO A 49 -15.63 12.56 -9.50
C PRO A 49 -15.28 12.12 -10.92
N SER A 50 -15.61 12.96 -11.91
CA SER A 50 -15.17 12.73 -13.29
C SER A 50 -13.66 12.91 -13.41
N LYS A 51 -13.02 12.28 -14.42
CA LYS A 51 -11.56 12.38 -14.60
C LYS A 51 -11.03 13.79 -14.84
N SER A 52 -11.89 14.71 -15.30
CA SER A 52 -11.55 16.11 -15.52
C SER A 52 -11.70 16.96 -14.25
N ASN A 53 -12.29 16.41 -13.20
CA ASN A 53 -12.44 17.09 -11.92
C ASN A 53 -11.07 17.09 -11.19
N PRO A 54 -10.61 18.24 -10.65
CA PRO A 54 -9.39 18.31 -9.83
C PRO A 54 -9.36 17.33 -8.66
N ASP A 55 -10.52 16.99 -8.10
CA ASP A 55 -10.68 16.05 -6.98
C ASP A 55 -10.70 14.58 -7.42
N TYR A 56 -10.43 14.29 -8.70
CA TYR A 56 -10.41 12.92 -9.20
C TYR A 56 -9.26 12.11 -8.60
N ASP A 57 -9.62 11.11 -7.80
CA ASP A 57 -8.69 10.16 -7.22
C ASP A 57 -8.73 8.80 -7.93
N LYS A 58 -7.59 8.37 -8.50
CA LYS A 58 -7.46 7.04 -9.12
C LYS A 58 -7.67 5.88 -8.12
N LEU A 59 -7.51 6.14 -6.83
CA LEU A 59 -7.71 5.18 -5.74
C LEU A 59 -9.05 5.33 -5.01
N TYR A 60 -9.95 6.20 -5.50
CA TYR A 60 -11.21 6.56 -4.84
C TYR A 60 -11.96 5.36 -4.24
N LYS A 61 -12.11 4.28 -5.01
CA LYS A 61 -12.87 3.08 -4.62
C LYS A 61 -12.32 2.36 -3.39
N VAL A 62 -11.04 2.55 -3.06
CA VAL A 62 -10.36 1.93 -1.91
C VAL A 62 -9.84 2.96 -0.92
N ARG A 63 -10.00 4.26 -1.20
CA ARG A 63 -9.46 5.37 -0.41
C ARG A 63 -9.81 5.26 1.09
N PRO A 64 -11.07 4.98 1.49
CA PRO A 64 -11.41 4.90 2.90
C PRO A 64 -10.65 3.79 3.63
N LEU A 65 -10.42 2.64 2.97
CA LEU A 65 -9.64 1.55 3.55
C LEU A 65 -8.16 1.93 3.68
N LEU A 66 -7.57 2.60 2.68
CA LEU A 66 -6.16 3.02 2.73
C LEU A 66 -5.93 4.03 3.87
N GLU A 67 -6.83 4.98 4.05
CA GLU A 67 -6.78 5.97 5.13
C GLU A 67 -6.96 5.34 6.51
N MET A 68 -7.94 4.43 6.64
CA MET A 68 -8.15 3.68 7.87
C MET A 68 -6.90 2.87 8.23
N LEU A 69 -6.28 2.18 7.27
CA LEU A 69 -5.06 1.40 7.49
C LEU A 69 -3.89 2.28 7.89
N ASN A 70 -3.63 3.38 7.18
CA ASN A 70 -2.55 4.31 7.55
C ASN A 70 -2.77 4.90 8.95
N THR A 71 -4.01 5.25 9.29
CA THR A 71 -4.36 5.78 10.63
C THR A 71 -4.10 4.73 11.72
N ALA A 72 -4.58 3.51 11.52
CA ALA A 72 -4.36 2.41 12.47
C ALA A 72 -2.87 2.07 12.60
N CYS A 73 -2.15 1.93 11.48
CA CYS A 73 -0.72 1.67 11.46
C CYS A 73 0.06 2.74 12.24
N LYS A 74 -0.28 4.01 12.06
CA LYS A 74 0.39 5.12 12.76
C LYS A 74 0.09 5.11 14.27
N ASN A 75 -1.17 4.93 14.66
CA ASN A 75 -1.60 5.06 16.06
C ASN A 75 -1.18 3.88 16.95
N GLU A 76 -1.10 2.67 16.39
CA GLU A 76 -0.75 1.46 17.15
C GLU A 76 0.77 1.23 17.24
N ALA A 77 1.55 2.07 16.58
CA ALA A 77 3.00 1.91 16.54
C ALA A 77 3.66 2.51 17.77
N ARG A 78 4.64 1.80 18.33
CA ARG A 78 5.67 2.45 19.14
C ARG A 78 6.67 3.08 18.19
N THR A 79 6.83 4.40 18.30
CA THR A 79 7.83 5.13 17.54
C THR A 79 9.22 4.66 17.94
N SER A 80 9.98 4.16 16.97
CA SER A 80 11.36 3.79 17.17
C SER A 80 12.32 4.93 16.83
N THR A 81 13.56 4.77 17.24
CA THR A 81 14.65 5.72 16.95
C THR A 81 15.23 5.57 15.55
N SER A 82 14.87 4.53 14.79
CA SER A 82 15.37 4.30 13.43
C SER A 82 14.30 3.77 12.50
N GLN A 83 14.09 4.50 11.41
CA GLN A 83 13.07 4.20 10.41
C GLN A 83 13.68 4.29 9.02
N SER A 84 13.03 3.64 8.05
CA SER A 84 13.45 3.64 6.66
C SER A 84 12.29 3.96 5.73
N ILE A 85 12.58 4.66 4.63
CA ILE A 85 11.65 4.90 3.53
C ILE A 85 12.20 4.21 2.28
N ASP A 86 11.37 3.34 1.71
CA ASP A 86 11.68 2.63 0.47
C ASP A 86 10.37 2.25 -0.25
N GLU A 87 10.50 1.52 -1.35
CA GLU A 87 9.44 0.99 -2.17
C GLU A 87 9.15 -0.50 -1.92
N ALA A 88 7.87 -0.82 -1.86
CA ALA A 88 7.35 -2.17 -1.88
C ALA A 88 6.53 -2.43 -3.16
N MET A 89 6.39 -3.72 -3.51
CA MET A 89 5.62 -4.17 -4.66
C MET A 89 4.49 -5.11 -4.23
N ILE A 90 3.25 -4.72 -4.47
CA ILE A 90 2.07 -5.59 -4.26
C ILE A 90 1.81 -6.35 -5.55
N ARG A 91 1.97 -7.67 -5.53
CA ARG A 91 1.80 -8.53 -6.71
C ARG A 91 0.37 -8.40 -7.27
N PHE A 92 0.28 -8.01 -8.55
CA PHE A 92 -0.99 -7.95 -9.27
C PHE A 92 -0.80 -8.28 -10.74
N LYS A 93 -1.59 -9.22 -11.27
CA LYS A 93 -1.50 -9.68 -12.66
C LYS A 93 -2.62 -9.16 -13.56
N GLY A 94 -3.69 -8.61 -13.00
CA GLY A 94 -4.84 -8.10 -13.75
C GLY A 94 -4.56 -6.82 -14.55
N ILE A 95 -5.60 -6.28 -15.18
CA ILE A 95 -5.56 -5.03 -15.93
C ILE A 95 -5.78 -3.87 -14.97
N SER A 96 -4.83 -2.95 -14.91
CA SER A 96 -4.94 -1.68 -14.18
C SER A 96 -3.93 -0.70 -14.74
N SER A 97 -4.30 0.58 -14.83
CA SER A 97 -3.42 1.68 -15.23
C SER A 97 -2.35 2.01 -14.18
N LEU A 98 -2.54 1.59 -12.93
CA LEU A 98 -1.60 1.84 -11.82
C LEU A 98 -0.49 0.79 -11.74
N LYS A 99 -0.60 -0.30 -12.51
CA LYS A 99 0.36 -1.40 -12.49
C LYS A 99 1.72 -0.94 -13.01
N GLN A 100 2.75 -1.16 -12.21
CA GLN A 100 4.14 -0.87 -12.54
C GLN A 100 4.90 -2.15 -12.92
N TYR A 101 5.96 -1.97 -13.73
CA TYR A 101 6.92 -3.01 -14.05
C TYR A 101 8.30 -2.65 -13.49
N MET A 102 8.80 -3.45 -12.55
CA MET A 102 10.07 -3.25 -11.85
C MET A 102 10.95 -4.50 -12.06
N PRO A 103 11.77 -4.58 -13.12
CA PRO A 103 12.46 -5.81 -13.52
C PRO A 103 13.46 -6.32 -12.46
N ALA A 104 14.04 -5.41 -11.68
CA ALA A 104 15.03 -5.71 -10.64
C ALA A 104 14.42 -6.20 -9.31
N LYS A 105 13.09 -6.11 -9.13
CA LYS A 105 12.43 -6.55 -7.88
C LYS A 105 11.89 -7.99 -8.03
N PRO A 106 11.83 -8.79 -6.95
CA PRO A 106 11.28 -10.15 -6.99
C PRO A 106 9.84 -10.20 -7.53
N ILE A 107 9.03 -9.22 -7.15
CA ILE A 107 7.70 -8.99 -7.72
C ILE A 107 7.83 -7.98 -8.85
N LYS A 108 7.99 -8.49 -10.07
CA LYS A 108 8.24 -7.65 -11.25
C LYS A 108 7.03 -6.83 -11.70
N ARG A 109 5.80 -7.29 -11.46
CA ARG A 109 4.55 -6.64 -11.92
C ARG A 109 3.56 -6.53 -10.78
N GLY A 110 3.06 -5.33 -10.53
CA GLY A 110 2.20 -5.07 -9.40
C GLY A 110 1.93 -3.59 -9.16
N PHE A 111 1.34 -3.27 -8.01
CA PHE A 111 1.24 -1.89 -7.54
C PHE A 111 2.53 -1.52 -6.80
N LYS A 112 3.13 -0.40 -7.19
CA LYS A 112 4.25 0.18 -6.45
C LYS A 112 3.70 0.96 -5.27
N VAL A 113 4.32 0.80 -4.11
CA VAL A 113 3.92 1.46 -2.86
C VAL A 113 5.17 2.04 -2.21
N TRP A 114 5.11 3.30 -1.79
CA TRP A 114 6.12 3.90 -0.93
C TRP A 114 5.78 3.59 0.52
N VAL A 115 6.76 3.22 1.33
CA VAL A 115 6.54 2.72 2.69
C VAL A 115 7.55 3.35 3.61
N ARG A 116 7.08 3.92 4.73
CA ARG A 116 7.89 4.22 5.90
C ARG A 116 7.73 3.10 6.90
N ALA A 117 8.82 2.43 7.24
CA ALA A 117 8.83 1.28 8.14
C ALA A 117 9.93 1.37 9.20
N ASP A 118 9.71 0.68 10.30
CA ASP A 118 10.70 0.48 11.35
C ASP A 118 11.88 -0.34 10.84
N SER A 119 13.10 0.15 11.08
CA SER A 119 14.32 -0.47 10.56
C SER A 119 14.64 -1.82 11.23
N SER A 120 14.13 -2.08 12.44
CA SER A 120 14.49 -3.28 13.22
C SER A 120 13.44 -4.39 13.14
N THR A 121 12.16 -4.02 13.12
CA THR A 121 11.01 -4.92 13.21
C THR A 121 10.28 -5.06 11.87
N GLY A 122 10.51 -4.13 10.94
CA GLY A 122 9.77 -4.07 9.67
C GLY A 122 8.32 -3.61 9.81
N TYR A 123 7.93 -3.08 10.97
CA TYR A 123 6.59 -2.53 11.18
C TYR A 123 6.34 -1.35 10.23
N VAL A 124 5.21 -1.36 9.51
CA VAL A 124 4.85 -0.28 8.59
C VAL A 124 4.14 0.82 9.36
N TYR A 125 4.75 2.01 9.43
CA TYR A 125 4.13 3.19 10.03
C TYR A 125 3.13 3.83 9.08
N GLU A 126 3.53 4.00 7.82
CA GLU A 126 2.76 4.74 6.84
C GLU A 126 3.15 4.32 5.43
N PHE A 127 2.20 4.39 4.49
CA PHE A 127 2.44 4.04 3.10
C PHE A 127 1.61 4.87 2.12
N GLN A 128 2.12 5.00 0.90
CA GLN A 128 1.47 5.70 -0.20
C GLN A 128 1.52 4.86 -1.48
N ILE A 129 0.37 4.53 -2.05
CA ILE A 129 0.30 3.85 -3.33
C ILE A 129 0.73 4.82 -4.44
N TYR A 130 1.65 4.40 -5.31
CA TYR A 130 2.08 5.18 -6.46
C TYR A 130 1.01 5.18 -7.55
N THR A 131 0.55 6.36 -7.96
CA THR A 131 -0.56 6.54 -8.91
C THR A 131 -0.13 7.03 -10.30
N GLY A 132 1.18 6.99 -10.57
CA GLY A 132 1.80 7.56 -11.77
C GLY A 132 2.41 8.93 -11.51
N LYS A 133 2.89 9.58 -12.57
CA LYS A 133 3.28 10.99 -12.51
C LYS A 133 2.02 11.86 -12.50
N ASN A 134 2.01 12.90 -11.66
CA ASN A 134 1.05 13.98 -11.78
C ASN A 134 1.69 15.02 -12.70
N ASP A 135 1.06 15.29 -13.84
CA ASP A 135 1.63 16.22 -14.85
C ASP A 135 1.50 17.69 -14.43
N ASP A 136 0.64 18.00 -13.45
CA ASP A 136 0.30 19.38 -13.05
C ASP A 136 1.14 19.94 -11.90
N SER A 137 2.07 19.17 -11.35
CA SER A 137 3.03 19.69 -10.37
C SER A 137 4.41 19.08 -10.62
N THR A 138 5.33 19.88 -11.15
CA THR A 138 6.76 19.61 -10.96
C THR A 138 7.00 19.63 -9.46
N PRO A 139 7.30 18.48 -8.83
CA PRO A 139 7.50 18.44 -7.40
C PRO A 139 8.73 19.30 -7.08
N GLU A 140 8.58 20.21 -6.11
CA GLU A 140 9.61 21.18 -5.66
C GLU A 140 11.00 20.53 -5.50
N PHE A 141 11.02 19.27 -5.05
CA PHE A 141 12.23 18.49 -4.78
C PHE A 141 12.45 17.28 -5.71
N GLY A 142 11.62 17.11 -6.74
CA GLY A 142 11.57 15.87 -7.52
C GLY A 142 10.76 14.76 -6.82
N LEU A 143 10.48 13.66 -7.55
CA LEU A 143 9.55 12.62 -7.09
C LEU A 143 10.02 11.95 -5.79
N GLY A 144 11.27 11.49 -5.72
CA GLY A 144 11.80 10.78 -4.57
C GLY A 144 11.80 11.63 -3.31
N SER A 145 12.33 12.84 -3.38
CA SER A 145 12.36 13.73 -2.20
C SER A 145 10.97 14.15 -1.71
N ASN A 146 9.99 14.33 -2.61
CA ASN A 146 8.62 14.59 -2.18
C ASN A 146 7.96 13.40 -1.47
N VAL A 147 8.32 12.17 -1.85
CA VAL A 147 7.87 10.97 -1.12
C VAL A 147 8.40 10.99 0.31
N VAL A 148 9.69 11.31 0.49
CA VAL A 148 10.27 11.43 1.84
C VAL A 148 9.58 12.52 2.64
N LYS A 149 9.47 13.73 2.08
CA LYS A 149 8.77 14.86 2.72
C LYS A 149 7.34 14.50 3.13
N SER A 150 6.60 13.78 2.28
CA SER A 150 5.23 13.36 2.60
C SER A 150 5.19 12.34 3.72
N LEU A 151 6.03 11.30 3.67
CA LEU A 151 6.02 10.20 4.65
C LEU A 151 6.71 10.57 5.96
N SER A 152 7.54 11.61 6.00
CA SER A 152 8.15 12.13 7.23
C SER A 152 7.33 13.26 7.86
N LYS A 153 6.28 13.75 7.19
CA LYS A 153 5.50 14.91 7.62
C LYS A 153 5.03 14.80 9.06
N SER A 154 4.46 13.65 9.44
CA SER A 154 3.97 13.45 10.81
C SER A 154 5.08 13.48 11.85
N LEU A 155 6.29 13.03 11.51
CA LEU A 155 7.42 13.05 12.44
C LEU A 155 7.84 14.49 12.74
N ILE A 156 7.80 15.35 11.71
CA ILE A 156 8.13 16.78 11.83
C ILE A 156 7.05 17.51 12.63
N GLU A 157 5.77 17.30 12.30
CA GLU A 157 4.64 17.96 12.97
C GLU A 157 4.52 17.57 14.45
N GLU A 158 4.93 16.35 14.81
CA GLU A 158 4.91 15.83 16.19
C GLU A 158 6.27 15.99 16.91
N GLU A 159 7.23 16.69 16.31
CA GLU A 159 8.58 16.92 16.86
C GLU A 159 9.34 15.64 17.27
N VAL A 160 9.11 14.56 16.53
CA VAL A 160 9.73 13.26 16.79
C VAL A 160 11.11 13.18 16.13
N THR A 161 12.15 13.02 16.93
CA THR A 161 13.51 12.80 16.45
C THR A 161 13.77 11.32 16.15
N VAL A 162 14.06 10.99 14.88
CA VAL A 162 14.43 9.64 14.45
C VAL A 162 15.59 9.68 13.44
N HIS A 163 16.35 8.59 13.37
CA HIS A 163 17.26 8.36 12.25
C HIS A 163 16.46 7.81 11.06
N LEU A 164 16.23 8.66 10.06
CA LEU A 164 15.50 8.32 8.85
C LEU A 164 16.46 7.92 7.72
N ALA A 165 16.43 6.65 7.31
CA ALA A 165 17.23 6.12 6.22
C ALA A 165 16.42 6.03 4.92
N PHE A 166 17.04 6.34 3.78
CA PHE A 166 16.47 6.17 2.45
C PHE A 166 17.61 6.09 1.42
N ASP A 167 17.32 5.51 0.25
CA ASP A 167 18.33 5.31 -0.79
C ASP A 167 18.61 6.58 -1.63
N ASN A 168 19.48 6.42 -2.64
CA ASN A 168 19.88 7.49 -3.55
C ASN A 168 18.76 8.00 -4.47
N PHE A 169 17.69 7.23 -4.71
CA PHE A 169 16.54 7.67 -5.49
C PHE A 169 15.77 8.76 -4.74
N PHE A 170 15.77 8.71 -3.41
CA PHE A 170 15.10 9.70 -2.58
C PHE A 170 15.98 10.90 -2.20
N ALA A 171 17.29 10.71 -2.13
CA ALA A 171 18.23 11.69 -1.61
C ALA A 171 18.46 12.88 -2.56
N SER A 172 18.34 14.10 -2.03
CA SER A 172 18.75 15.34 -2.71
C SER A 172 19.23 16.37 -1.69
N TYR A 173 20.07 17.31 -2.12
CA TYR A 173 20.58 18.38 -1.24
C TYR A 173 19.44 19.21 -0.60
N PRO A 174 18.44 19.69 -1.36
CA PRO A 174 17.35 20.45 -0.76
C PRO A 174 16.50 19.64 0.23
N LEU A 175 16.34 18.32 0.01
CA LEU A 175 15.67 17.45 0.99
C LEU A 175 16.43 17.41 2.31
N MET A 176 17.76 17.28 2.27
CA MET A 176 18.57 17.24 3.49
C MET A 176 18.47 18.55 4.28
N GLN A 177 18.38 19.70 3.60
CA GLN A 177 18.14 20.99 4.26
C GLN A 177 16.74 21.10 4.86
N TYR A 178 15.73 20.45 4.27
CA TYR A 178 14.37 20.43 4.80
C TYR A 178 14.21 19.55 6.06
N LEU A 179 14.99 18.47 6.14
CA LEU A 179 14.94 17.50 7.25
C LEU A 179 15.82 17.88 8.45
N TYR A 180 16.71 18.88 8.30
CA TYR A 180 17.59 19.38 9.35
C TYR A 180 16.98 20.61 10.03
#